data_AF-W2S2G3-F1
#
_entry.id   AF-W2S2G3-F1
#
_cell.length_a   1.000
_cell.length_b   1.000
_cell.length_c   1.000
_cell.angle_alpha   90.00
_cell.angle_beta   90.00
_cell.angle_gamma   90.00
#
_symmetry.space_group_name_H-M   'P 1'
#
loop_
_entity.id
_entity.type
_entity.pdbx_description
1 polymer ?
#
loop_
_entity_poly.entity_id
_entity_poly.type
_entity_poly.pdbx_seq_one_letter_code
_entity_poly.pdbx_strand_id
1 'polypeptide(L)'
;MRTDCFNAYPFASEVDIGFAVDHLVTYLAPLIFGSYPKFGNPLITVAFPHALENPDMFGALVTFSQAHVDTLLRPEGKPSVDSLMFWGKTVSLLQEKMSDPEKCADDAAILSNIYLMGAAARFQEQEACNTFYLGIQRMIQIRGGLDKLGLDGYVKNCILYIDGLGLASDNPSEAAASPSSSESSVPTVPSEPSPASTASVSEPPVKYPTHPFPPDLCEVIARIPTGFIDLAMHQYLSVELIGILERLLYWAAKPGLTLLEHGPGDHLYDLKRVATRIPGPTKSRSKRNAEQLVCLAFMILSMEVFTGMRGNKLNEARWRLIKALVVEDQSSKGKLDAEGKLERELKAWFIVMASHAGTEDESAHNLDGDKVNDVLMDRLLDDEASGPTARGKSEFPYARRWNGSKGLRAVLARFFIDERLEKEWRKSWRTHMERKGIPVHPEDNLSEPEAVTKDDEEEDDEATKAKVLRYVRERSRLAFVNQQERAQLNNGYVRQSSQHTEYEYSSHSGGSQIELSLED
;
A
#
# COMPACT_ATOMS: atom_id res chain seq x y z
N MET A 1 9.64 25.88 2.24
CA MET A 1 9.07 25.56 3.57
C MET A 1 7.71 26.22 3.62
N ARG A 2 6.62 25.45 3.68
CA ARG A 2 5.33 25.99 4.09
C ARG A 2 5.30 25.99 5.62
N THR A 3 5.93 26.98 6.22
CA THR A 3 5.69 27.25 7.64
C THR A 3 4.23 27.67 7.79
N ASP A 4 3.58 27.21 8.85
CA ASP A 4 2.24 27.69 9.20
C ASP A 4 2.36 29.16 9.63
N CYS A 5 2.30 30.07 8.66
CA CYS A 5 2.47 31.49 8.90
C CYS A 5 1.41 32.08 9.82
N PHE A 6 0.33 31.32 10.10
CA PHE A 6 -0.84 31.78 10.83
C PHE A 6 -1.10 30.99 12.12
N ASN A 7 -0.26 30.01 12.49
CA ASN A 7 -0.55 29.06 13.57
C ASN A 7 -1.98 28.45 13.45
N ALA A 8 -2.40 28.15 12.22
CA ALA A 8 -3.70 27.60 11.89
C ALA A 8 -3.82 26.08 12.08
N TYR A 9 -2.73 25.35 12.34
CA TYR A 9 -2.81 23.91 12.55
C TYR A 9 -3.57 23.55 13.84
N PRO A 10 -4.62 22.70 13.77
CA PRO A 10 -5.49 22.38 14.91
C PRO A 10 -4.85 21.42 15.91
N PHE A 11 -3.54 21.18 15.81
CA PHE A 11 -2.80 20.21 16.57
C PHE A 11 -1.58 20.90 17.18
N ALA A 12 -1.62 21.21 18.47
CA ALA A 12 -0.46 21.79 19.14
C ALA A 12 0.58 20.70 19.40
N SER A 13 1.81 20.81 18.91
CA SER A 13 2.88 19.88 19.27
C SER A 13 4.13 20.65 19.67
N GLU A 14 4.90 20.09 20.60
CA GLU A 14 6.26 20.54 20.90
C GLU A 14 7.24 20.15 19.76
N VAL A 15 6.83 19.19 18.92
CA VAL A 15 7.55 18.67 17.76
C VAL A 15 7.19 19.46 16.50
N ASP A 16 8.14 19.59 15.56
CA ASP A 16 7.93 20.32 14.30
C ASP A 16 6.91 19.61 13.38
N ILE A 17 5.67 20.09 13.41
CA ILE A 17 4.57 19.64 12.55
C ILE A 17 4.81 20.04 11.09
N GLY A 18 5.49 21.18 10.87
CA GLY A 18 5.68 21.75 9.54
C GLY A 18 6.42 20.80 8.61
N PHE A 19 7.41 20.07 9.14
CA PHE A 19 8.12 19.06 8.37
C PHE A 19 7.22 17.88 7.94
N ALA A 20 6.43 17.32 8.85
CA ALA A 20 5.54 16.21 8.55
C ALA A 20 4.44 16.62 7.54
N VAL A 21 3.91 17.84 7.65
CA VAL A 21 2.93 18.36 6.68
C VAL A 21 3.57 18.64 5.32
N ASP A 22 4.77 19.23 5.29
CA ASP A 22 5.50 19.47 4.04
C ASP A 22 5.82 18.15 3.32
N HIS A 23 6.22 17.12 4.07
CA HIS A 23 6.41 15.76 3.54
C HIS A 23 5.10 15.14 3.04
N LEU A 24 4.01 15.32 3.79
CA LEU A 24 2.69 14.84 3.41
C LEU A 24 2.29 15.40 2.05
N VAL A 25 2.40 16.71 1.87
CA VAL A 25 1.91 17.39 0.66
C VAL A 25 2.85 17.22 -0.53
N THR A 26 4.17 17.25 -0.28
CA THR A 26 5.18 17.26 -1.35
C THR A 26 5.49 15.86 -1.86
N TYR A 27 5.44 14.85 -0.99
CA TYR A 27 5.94 13.51 -1.33
C TYR A 27 4.90 12.43 -1.10
N LEU A 28 4.33 12.33 0.10
CA LEU A 28 3.43 11.22 0.43
C LEU A 28 2.10 11.29 -0.32
N ALA A 29 1.51 12.47 -0.49
CA ALA A 29 0.27 12.61 -1.24
C ALA A 29 0.50 12.24 -2.71
N PRO A 30 1.46 12.84 -3.46
CA PRO A 30 1.77 12.40 -4.82
C PRO A 30 2.13 10.92 -4.92
N LEU A 31 2.73 10.34 -3.89
CA LEU A 31 2.93 8.89 -3.86
C LEU A 31 1.57 8.17 -3.85
N ILE A 32 0.69 8.49 -2.89
CA ILE A 32 -0.59 7.82 -2.72
C ILE A 32 -1.56 8.08 -3.87
N PHE A 33 -1.60 9.27 -4.46
CA PHE A 33 -2.57 9.60 -5.51
C PHE A 33 -1.96 10.44 -6.65
N GLY A 34 -0.70 10.20 -7.03
CA GLY A 34 0.02 10.97 -8.06
C GLY A 34 -0.59 10.86 -9.46
N SER A 35 -1.40 9.83 -9.70
CA SER A 35 -2.05 9.57 -10.97
C SER A 35 -3.25 10.49 -11.30
N TYR A 36 -3.60 11.47 -10.46
CA TYR A 36 -4.81 12.30 -10.56
C TYR A 36 -4.56 13.77 -10.97
N PRO A 37 -4.04 14.07 -12.17
CA PRO A 37 -3.67 15.43 -12.55
C PRO A 37 -4.85 16.39 -12.77
N LYS A 38 -6.07 15.90 -13.01
CA LYS A 38 -7.22 16.76 -13.40
C LYS A 38 -8.07 17.29 -12.25
N PHE A 39 -8.16 16.59 -11.12
CA PHE A 39 -9.03 16.95 -9.98
C PHE A 39 -8.26 17.24 -8.69
N GLY A 40 -6.92 17.19 -8.77
CA GLY A 40 -6.05 17.25 -7.61
C GLY A 40 -6.07 15.94 -6.81
N ASN A 41 -5.05 15.79 -5.98
CA ASN A 41 -4.86 14.65 -5.12
C ASN A 41 -5.92 14.63 -3.99
N PRO A 42 -6.76 13.59 -3.82
CA PRO A 42 -7.83 13.61 -2.81
C PRO A 42 -7.35 13.66 -1.36
N LEU A 43 -6.12 13.23 -1.08
CA LEU A 43 -5.51 13.48 0.23
C LEU A 43 -5.35 14.99 0.49
N ILE A 44 -5.11 15.78 -0.55
CA ILE A 44 -4.90 17.23 -0.50
C ILE A 44 -6.19 18.01 -0.70
N THR A 45 -7.10 17.55 -1.55
CA THR A 45 -8.31 18.30 -1.91
C THR A 45 -9.52 17.94 -1.06
N VAL A 46 -9.54 16.75 -0.43
CA VAL A 46 -10.64 16.29 0.42
C VAL A 46 -10.18 16.10 1.86
N ALA A 47 -9.18 15.23 2.08
CA ALA A 47 -8.80 14.85 3.44
C ALA A 47 -8.10 15.98 4.20
N PHE A 48 -7.13 16.66 3.60
CA PHE A 48 -6.38 17.71 4.28
C PHE A 48 -7.24 18.90 4.72
N PRO A 49 -8.16 19.46 3.89
CA PRO A 49 -9.08 20.50 4.33
C PRO A 49 -9.98 20.04 5.48
N HIS A 50 -10.53 18.82 5.39
CA HIS A 50 -11.38 18.28 6.46
C HIS A 50 -10.59 18.03 7.76
N ALA A 51 -9.31 17.67 7.65
CA ALA A 51 -8.43 17.52 8.79
C ALA A 51 -8.15 18.86 9.48
N LEU A 52 -8.01 19.97 8.74
CA LEU A 52 -7.84 21.29 9.36
C LEU A 52 -9.01 21.69 10.28
N GLU A 53 -10.20 21.11 10.06
CA GLU A 53 -11.39 21.29 10.90
C GLU A 53 -11.48 20.30 12.07
N ASN A 54 -10.67 19.21 12.04
CA ASN A 54 -10.75 18.09 12.98
C ASN A 54 -9.37 17.76 13.58
N PRO A 55 -9.08 18.19 14.83
CA PRO A 55 -7.79 17.99 15.48
C PRO A 55 -7.28 16.55 15.51
N ASP A 56 -8.19 15.58 15.74
CA ASP A 56 -7.88 14.15 15.76
C ASP A 56 -7.42 13.66 14.38
N MET A 57 -8.14 14.05 13.33
CA MET A 57 -7.83 13.65 11.95
C MET A 57 -6.54 14.30 11.46
N PHE A 58 -6.31 15.57 11.80
CA PHE A 58 -5.05 16.24 11.50
C PHE A 58 -3.87 15.58 12.19
N GLY A 59 -4.02 15.29 13.49
CA GLY A 59 -3.02 14.54 14.24
C GLY A 59 -2.71 13.21 13.58
N ALA A 60 -3.73 12.47 13.16
CA ALA A 60 -3.58 11.17 12.51
C ALA A 60 -2.86 11.25 11.15
N LEU A 61 -3.16 12.28 10.34
CA LEU A 61 -2.43 12.54 9.08
C LEU A 61 -0.96 12.87 9.32
N VAL A 62 -0.66 13.67 10.35
CA VAL A 62 0.71 14.00 10.74
C VAL A 62 1.46 12.76 11.23
N THR A 63 0.84 11.95 12.09
CA THR A 63 1.38 10.67 12.55
C THR A 63 1.66 9.74 11.37
N PHE A 64 0.73 9.63 10.43
CA PHE A 64 0.86 8.83 9.22
C PHE A 64 2.01 9.29 8.32
N SER A 65 2.14 10.61 8.13
CA SER A 65 3.25 11.20 7.38
C SER A 65 4.60 10.95 8.05
N GLN A 66 4.68 11.15 9.37
CA GLN A 66 5.90 10.92 10.13
C GLN A 66 6.29 9.44 10.17
N ALA A 67 5.31 8.52 10.26
CA ALA A 67 5.56 7.09 10.14
C ALA A 67 6.17 6.73 8.77
N HIS A 68 5.73 7.39 7.70
CA HIS A 68 6.35 7.22 6.38
C HIS A 68 7.79 7.73 6.35
N VAL A 69 8.08 8.89 6.93
CA VAL A 69 9.46 9.38 7.09
C VAL A 69 10.32 8.35 7.84
N ASP A 70 9.80 7.82 8.93
CA ASP A 70 10.50 6.85 9.75
C ASP A 70 10.82 5.58 8.96
N THR A 71 9.92 5.09 8.10
CA THR A 71 10.22 3.95 7.22
C THR A 71 11.34 4.23 6.23
N LEU A 72 11.46 5.46 5.71
CA LEU A 72 12.52 5.85 4.78
C LEU A 72 13.89 5.99 5.47
N LEU A 73 13.90 6.38 6.75
CA LEU A 73 15.12 6.63 7.51
C LEU A 73 15.56 5.46 8.39
N ARG A 74 14.62 4.63 8.84
CA ARG A 74 14.81 3.55 9.81
C ARG A 74 14.13 2.28 9.29
N PRO A 75 14.79 1.53 8.40
CA PRO A 75 14.25 0.31 7.80
C PRO A 75 13.88 -0.78 8.83
N GLU A 76 14.42 -0.70 10.05
CA GLU A 76 14.06 -1.60 11.17
C GLU A 76 12.60 -1.49 11.61
N GLY A 77 11.84 -0.50 11.12
CA GLY A 77 10.42 -0.33 11.45
C GLY A 77 10.16 0.31 12.82
N LYS A 78 11.21 0.80 13.50
CA LYS A 78 11.07 1.43 14.82
C LYS A 78 10.58 2.88 14.71
N PRO A 79 9.52 3.26 15.45
CA PRO A 79 9.04 4.63 15.45
C PRO A 79 10.06 5.59 16.08
N SER A 80 10.16 6.80 15.54
CA SER A 80 10.86 7.92 16.19
C SER A 80 10.15 8.37 17.46
N VAL A 81 10.88 9.11 18.30
CA VAL A 81 10.28 9.89 19.40
C VAL A 81 9.18 10.79 18.87
N ASP A 82 9.40 11.48 17.74
CA ASP A 82 8.42 12.36 17.10
C ASP A 82 7.14 11.60 16.71
N SER A 83 7.28 10.43 16.07
CA SER A 83 6.15 9.55 15.75
C SER A 83 5.38 9.12 17.00
N LEU A 84 6.06 8.71 18.06
CA LEU A 84 5.43 8.30 19.32
C LEU A 84 4.70 9.46 20.00
N MET A 85 5.28 10.66 19.97
CA MET A 85 4.68 11.88 20.51
C MET A 85 3.42 12.26 19.73
N PHE A 86 3.50 12.29 18.39
CA PHE A 86 2.33 12.52 17.54
C PHE A 86 1.27 11.46 17.78
N TRP A 87 1.66 10.18 17.81
CA TRP A 87 0.76 9.06 18.06
C TRP A 87 -0.01 9.20 19.37
N GLY A 88 0.71 9.36 20.49
CA GLY A 88 0.09 9.45 21.82
C GLY A 88 -0.89 10.62 21.93
N LYS A 89 -0.53 11.77 21.36
CA LYS A 89 -1.42 12.94 21.33
C LYS A 89 -2.65 12.71 20.45
N THR A 90 -2.47 12.17 19.25
CA THR A 90 -3.57 11.85 18.34
C THR A 90 -4.54 10.86 18.96
N VAL A 91 -4.04 9.78 19.58
CA VAL A 91 -4.88 8.79 20.27
C VAL A 91 -5.68 9.43 21.40
N SER A 92 -5.07 10.35 22.16
CA SER A 92 -5.78 11.07 23.23
C SER A 92 -6.93 11.92 22.68
N LEU A 93 -6.70 12.68 21.61
CA LEU A 93 -7.73 13.49 20.94
C LEU A 93 -8.86 12.62 20.36
N LEU A 94 -8.51 11.50 19.76
CA LEU A 94 -9.48 10.55 19.22
C LEU A 94 -10.31 9.91 20.33
N GLN A 95 -9.70 9.54 21.47
CA GLN A 95 -10.43 9.01 22.64
C GLN A 95 -11.40 10.02 23.23
N GLU A 96 -10.98 11.29 23.35
CA GLU A 96 -11.86 12.38 23.77
C GLU A 96 -13.04 12.52 22.82
N LYS A 97 -12.79 12.54 21.50
CA LYS A 97 -13.84 12.61 20.48
C LYS A 97 -14.78 11.40 20.52
N MET A 98 -14.26 10.20 20.73
CA MET A 98 -15.05 8.98 20.86
C MET A 98 -15.90 8.93 22.14
N SER A 99 -15.60 9.78 23.13
CA SER A 99 -16.42 9.93 24.33
C SER A 99 -17.70 10.73 24.08
N ASP A 100 -17.77 11.48 22.96
CA ASP A 100 -18.97 12.18 22.48
C ASP A 100 -19.82 11.25 21.60
N PRO A 101 -21.01 10.82 22.03
CA PRO A 101 -21.86 9.90 21.27
C PRO A 101 -22.28 10.40 19.89
N GLU A 102 -22.30 11.72 19.65
CA GLU A 102 -22.68 12.29 18.36
C GLU A 102 -21.52 12.27 17.35
N LYS A 103 -20.27 12.30 17.84
CA LYS A 103 -19.06 12.42 17.01
C LYS A 103 -18.22 11.15 16.97
N CYS A 104 -18.51 10.16 17.80
CA CYS A 104 -17.70 8.96 17.96
C CYS A 104 -17.55 8.09 16.70
N ALA A 105 -18.40 8.31 15.70
CA ALA A 105 -18.39 7.60 14.42
C ALA A 105 -18.56 8.54 13.21
N ASP A 106 -18.21 9.83 13.34
CA ASP A 106 -18.19 10.74 12.19
C ASP A 106 -17.06 10.39 11.21
N ASP A 107 -17.10 10.98 10.01
CA ASP A 107 -16.13 10.67 8.94
C ASP A 107 -14.69 10.97 9.36
N ALA A 108 -14.48 12.01 10.16
CA ALA A 108 -13.17 12.37 10.69
C ALA A 108 -12.66 11.32 11.69
N ALA A 109 -13.48 10.81 12.62
CA ALA A 109 -13.10 9.73 13.53
C ALA A 109 -12.74 8.44 12.77
N ILE A 110 -13.50 8.10 11.72
CA ILE A 110 -13.20 6.96 10.85
C ILE A 110 -11.86 7.15 10.15
N LEU A 111 -11.64 8.30 9.52
CA LEU A 111 -10.38 8.61 8.83
C LEU A 111 -9.18 8.66 9.79
N SER A 112 -9.36 9.18 11.01
CA SER A 112 -8.34 9.13 12.08
C SER A 112 -7.89 7.70 12.36
N ASN A 113 -8.84 6.77 12.53
CA ASN A 113 -8.52 5.35 12.72
C ASN A 113 -7.82 4.75 11.49
N ILE A 114 -8.22 5.11 10.27
CA ILE A 114 -7.60 4.65 9.02
C ILE A 114 -6.13 5.09 8.95
N TYR A 115 -5.83 6.36 9.23
CA TYR A 115 -4.45 6.87 9.18
C TYR A 115 -3.58 6.31 10.31
N LEU A 116 -4.12 6.15 11.52
CA LEU A 116 -3.42 5.49 12.63
C LEU A 116 -3.14 4.03 12.34
N MET A 117 -4.08 3.30 11.74
CA MET A 117 -3.85 1.94 11.28
C MET A 117 -2.76 1.89 10.19
N GLY A 118 -2.76 2.82 9.25
CA GLY A 118 -1.72 2.95 8.24
C GLY A 118 -0.34 3.23 8.83
N ALA A 119 -0.26 3.96 9.95
CA ALA A 119 0.95 4.18 10.71
C ALA A 119 1.37 2.91 11.51
N ALA A 120 0.43 2.23 12.18
CA ALA A 120 0.70 0.94 12.84
C ALA A 120 1.27 -0.10 11.87
N ALA A 121 0.72 -0.19 10.66
CA ALA A 121 1.18 -1.12 9.64
C ALA A 121 2.64 -0.85 9.23
N ARG A 122 3.07 0.42 9.21
CA ARG A 122 4.46 0.83 8.94
C ARG A 122 5.40 0.47 10.08
N PHE A 123 4.92 0.51 11.32
CA PHE A 123 5.66 0.06 12.49
C PHE A 123 5.59 -1.47 12.71
N GLN A 124 4.89 -2.20 11.83
CA GLN A 124 4.71 -3.65 11.92
C GLN A 124 3.96 -4.10 13.19
N GLU A 125 3.10 -3.23 13.73
CA GLU A 125 2.29 -3.47 14.93
C GLU A 125 0.92 -4.05 14.56
N GLN A 126 0.87 -5.37 14.35
CA GLN A 126 -0.33 -6.05 13.83
C GLN A 126 -1.52 -5.99 14.81
N GLU A 127 -1.27 -6.04 16.13
CA GLU A 127 -2.32 -5.92 17.15
C GLU A 127 -2.98 -4.55 17.12
N ALA A 128 -2.18 -3.49 16.97
CA ALA A 128 -2.68 -2.13 16.81
C ALA A 128 -3.50 -2.01 15.52
N CYS A 129 -3.03 -2.58 14.40
CA CYS A 129 -3.77 -2.61 13.14
C CYS A 129 -5.16 -3.25 13.31
N ASN A 130 -5.21 -4.43 13.94
CA ASN A 130 -6.47 -5.14 14.19
C ASN A 130 -7.41 -4.33 15.10
N THR A 131 -6.87 -3.63 16.11
CA THR A 131 -7.66 -2.80 17.02
C THR A 131 -8.33 -1.64 16.30
N PHE A 132 -7.58 -0.88 15.49
CA PHE A 132 -8.14 0.21 14.69
C PHE A 132 -9.16 -0.32 13.66
N TYR A 133 -8.87 -1.46 13.04
CA TYR A 133 -9.80 -2.08 12.09
C TYR A 133 -11.14 -2.46 12.74
N LEU A 134 -11.12 -3.09 13.91
CA LEU A 134 -12.34 -3.41 14.67
C LEU A 134 -13.10 -2.13 15.07
N GLY A 135 -12.38 -1.06 15.43
CA GLY A 135 -12.95 0.26 15.67
C GLY A 135 -13.68 0.80 14.44
N ILE A 136 -13.04 0.78 13.27
CA ILE A 136 -13.62 1.20 11.98
C ILE A 136 -14.89 0.40 11.68
N GLN A 137 -14.84 -0.93 11.81
CA GLN A 137 -16.01 -1.79 11.57
C GLN A 137 -17.19 -1.43 12.47
N ARG A 138 -16.93 -1.12 13.75
CA ARG A 138 -17.97 -0.67 14.69
C ARG A 138 -18.53 0.70 14.31
N MET A 139 -17.70 1.66 13.91
CA MET A 139 -18.15 2.98 13.46
C MET A 139 -19.03 2.87 12.20
N ILE A 140 -18.68 2.01 11.25
CA ILE A 140 -19.51 1.73 10.06
C ILE A 140 -20.88 1.18 10.46
N GLN A 141 -20.94 0.27 11.43
CA GLN A 141 -22.20 -0.28 11.94
C GLN A 141 -23.06 0.80 12.60
N ILE A 142 -22.47 1.69 13.41
CA ILE A 142 -23.17 2.83 14.03
C ILE A 142 -23.79 3.73 12.96
N ARG A 143 -23.08 3.93 11.83
CA ARG A 143 -23.54 4.74 10.70
C ARG A 143 -24.58 4.04 9.82
N GLY A 144 -24.85 2.75 10.03
CA GLY A 144 -25.81 1.98 9.24
C GLY A 144 -25.27 1.45 7.91
N GLY A 145 -23.94 1.33 7.77
CA GLY A 145 -23.27 0.71 6.62
C GLY A 145 -22.38 1.65 5.80
N LEU A 146 -21.60 1.06 4.89
CA LEU A 146 -20.61 1.76 4.04
C LEU A 146 -21.23 2.86 3.17
N ASP A 147 -22.47 2.67 2.71
CA ASP A 147 -23.16 3.64 1.82
C ASP A 147 -23.74 4.84 2.59
N LYS A 148 -23.55 4.92 3.91
CA LYS A 148 -23.98 6.03 4.78
C LYS A 148 -22.83 6.93 5.24
N LEU A 149 -21.63 6.67 4.74
CA LEU A 149 -20.44 7.47 5.02
C LEU A 149 -20.42 8.71 4.12
N GLY A 150 -19.81 9.79 4.59
CA GLY A 150 -19.78 11.06 3.87
C GLY A 150 -18.55 11.26 2.99
N LEU A 151 -18.23 12.54 2.75
CA LEU A 151 -17.14 13.00 1.88
C LEU A 151 -17.23 12.39 0.47
N ASP A 152 -18.45 12.33 -0.06
CA ASP A 152 -18.78 11.87 -1.41
C ASP A 152 -18.21 10.48 -1.76
N GLY A 153 -18.07 9.59 -0.78
CA GLY A 153 -17.55 8.23 -1.01
C GLY A 153 -16.04 8.08 -0.86
N TYR A 154 -15.31 9.15 -0.50
CA TYR A 154 -13.89 9.08 -0.17
C TYR A 154 -13.62 8.10 0.99
N VAL A 155 -14.39 8.21 2.08
CA VAL A 155 -14.25 7.35 3.26
C VAL A 155 -14.48 5.89 2.90
N LYS A 156 -15.54 5.62 2.14
CA LYS A 156 -15.86 4.28 1.62
C LYS A 156 -14.70 3.70 0.81
N ASN A 157 -14.12 4.49 -0.09
CA ASN A 157 -12.99 4.05 -0.91
C ASN A 157 -11.74 3.75 -0.08
N CYS A 158 -11.43 4.54 0.95
CA CYS A 158 -10.34 4.24 1.87
C CYS A 158 -10.54 2.90 2.60
N ILE A 159 -11.77 2.61 3.06
CA ILE A 159 -12.09 1.35 3.75
C ILE A 159 -11.97 0.16 2.80
N LEU A 160 -12.57 0.25 1.61
CA LEU A 160 -12.50 -0.83 0.62
C LEU A 160 -11.06 -1.07 0.16
N TYR A 161 -10.25 -0.02 0.11
CA TYR A 161 -8.83 -0.13 -0.14
C TYR A 161 -8.10 -0.92 0.95
N ILE A 162 -8.36 -0.63 2.23
CA ILE A 162 -7.82 -1.39 3.37
C ILE A 162 -8.23 -2.86 3.30
N ASP A 163 -9.52 -3.13 3.04
CA ASP A 163 -10.05 -4.48 2.95
C ASP A 163 -9.42 -5.26 1.79
N GLY A 164 -9.25 -4.60 0.63
CA GLY A 164 -8.57 -5.14 -0.54
C GLY A 164 -7.08 -5.42 -0.31
N LEU A 165 -6.41 -4.61 0.51
CA LEU A 165 -5.04 -4.90 0.94
C LEU A 165 -4.97 -6.11 1.89
N GLY A 166 -5.99 -6.33 2.72
CA GLY A 166 -5.96 -7.34 3.77
C GLY A 166 -4.99 -6.98 4.90
N LEU A 167 -4.97 -5.70 5.30
CA LEU A 167 -4.15 -5.23 6.43
C LEU A 167 -4.64 -5.77 7.78
N ALA A 168 -5.91 -6.14 7.88
CA ALA A 168 -6.49 -6.82 9.02
C ALA A 168 -6.43 -8.34 8.84
N SER A 169 -6.21 -9.07 9.94
CA SER A 169 -6.28 -10.54 9.93
C SER A 169 -7.67 -11.01 9.52
N ASP A 170 -7.75 -11.94 8.56
CA ASP A 170 -9.02 -12.53 8.11
C ASP A 170 -9.71 -13.38 9.21
N ASN A 171 -9.08 -13.56 10.39
CA ASN A 171 -9.64 -14.26 11.55
C ASN A 171 -9.54 -13.42 12.85
N PRO A 172 -10.57 -12.64 13.23
CA PRO A 172 -10.63 -12.00 14.54
C PRO A 172 -10.83 -13.00 15.70
N SER A 173 -11.18 -14.26 15.41
CA SER A 173 -11.49 -15.28 16.44
C SER A 173 -10.26 -15.94 17.08
N GLU A 174 -9.08 -15.89 16.47
CA GLU A 174 -7.87 -16.54 17.04
C GLU A 174 -7.02 -15.57 17.87
N ALA A 175 -7.09 -14.26 17.62
CA ALA A 175 -6.37 -13.25 18.39
C ALA A 175 -6.87 -13.13 19.85
N ALA A 176 -8.13 -13.50 20.11
CA ALA A 176 -8.70 -13.51 21.46
C ALA A 176 -8.47 -14.84 22.22
N ALA A 177 -7.89 -15.87 21.56
CA ALA A 177 -7.75 -17.21 22.12
C ALA A 177 -6.37 -17.52 22.71
N SER A 178 -5.55 -16.50 22.99
CA SER A 178 -4.35 -16.67 23.80
C SER A 178 -4.47 -15.86 25.09
N PRO A 179 -4.66 -16.56 26.22
CA PRO A 179 -3.79 -16.30 27.35
C PRO A 179 -3.20 -17.62 27.91
N SER A 180 -1.88 -17.60 28.06
CA SER A 180 -1.10 -18.29 29.09
C SER A 180 -1.62 -19.64 29.63
N SER A 181 -0.85 -20.69 29.33
CA SER A 181 -0.78 -21.91 30.12
C SER A 181 -0.62 -21.61 31.61
N SER A 182 -1.66 -21.88 32.41
CA SER A 182 -1.53 -22.34 33.78
C SER A 182 -2.81 -23.07 34.19
N GLU A 183 -2.63 -24.29 34.67
CA GLU A 183 -3.67 -25.23 35.10
C GLU A 183 -4.43 -24.69 36.32
N SER A 184 -5.76 -24.79 36.31
CA SER A 184 -6.52 -25.18 37.51
C SER A 184 -7.93 -25.65 37.15
N SER A 185 -8.20 -26.88 37.54
CA SER A 185 -9.43 -27.65 37.40
C SER A 185 -10.56 -27.12 38.29
N VAL A 186 -11.83 -27.26 37.85
CA VAL A 186 -13.06 -27.68 38.61
C VAL A 186 -14.35 -27.27 37.84
N PRO A 187 -15.49 -28.00 37.95
CA PRO A 187 -16.39 -28.26 36.81
C PRO A 187 -17.72 -27.49 36.76
N THR A 188 -18.21 -27.36 35.52
CA THR A 188 -19.59 -27.38 34.99
C THR A 188 -20.75 -26.75 35.79
N VAL A 189 -21.35 -25.70 35.22
CA VAL A 189 -22.78 -25.37 35.34
C VAL A 189 -23.33 -25.09 33.93
N PRO A 190 -24.47 -25.67 33.50
CA PRO A 190 -25.05 -25.41 32.19
C PRO A 190 -25.92 -24.15 32.23
N SER A 191 -25.72 -23.22 31.30
CA SER A 191 -26.63 -22.09 31.10
C SER A 191 -26.82 -21.81 29.60
N GLU A 192 -28.06 -21.46 29.30
CA GLU A 192 -28.83 -21.48 28.05
C GLU A 192 -28.28 -20.70 26.84
N PRO A 193 -28.78 -21.01 25.62
CA PRO A 193 -28.22 -20.50 24.38
C PRO A 193 -28.60 -19.03 24.12
N SER A 194 -27.59 -18.17 24.01
CA SER A 194 -27.76 -16.82 23.46
C SER A 194 -27.83 -16.90 21.93
N PRO A 195 -28.87 -16.34 21.26
CA PRO A 195 -29.04 -16.43 19.83
C PRO A 195 -28.26 -15.33 19.08
N ALA A 196 -27.99 -15.62 17.81
CA ALA A 196 -27.38 -14.77 16.78
C ALA A 196 -25.85 -14.69 16.78
N SER A 197 -25.22 -15.85 16.59
CA SER A 197 -24.09 -15.94 15.67
C SER A 197 -24.49 -15.29 14.34
N THR A 198 -23.80 -14.22 13.96
CA THR A 198 -23.78 -13.73 12.58
C THR A 198 -23.40 -14.89 11.67
N ALA A 199 -24.38 -15.39 10.93
CA ALA A 199 -24.17 -16.38 9.90
C ALA A 199 -23.05 -15.89 8.98
N SER A 200 -21.97 -16.65 8.91
CA SER A 200 -21.03 -16.58 7.79
C SER A 200 -21.82 -16.97 6.54
N VAL A 201 -22.40 -15.98 5.86
CA VAL A 201 -22.97 -16.18 4.53
C VAL A 201 -21.78 -16.52 3.64
N SER A 202 -21.57 -17.81 3.39
CA SER A 202 -20.61 -18.29 2.41
C SER A 202 -21.04 -17.70 1.05
N GLU A 203 -20.26 -16.74 0.56
CA GLU A 203 -20.52 -16.15 -0.75
C GLU A 203 -20.58 -17.23 -1.83
N PRO A 204 -21.47 -17.09 -2.84
CA PRO A 204 -21.62 -18.09 -3.88
C PRO A 204 -20.33 -18.24 -4.70
N PRO A 205 -20.07 -19.44 -5.23
CA PRO A 205 -18.91 -19.68 -6.09
C PRO A 205 -18.95 -18.81 -7.34
N VAL A 206 -17.78 -18.41 -7.83
CA VAL A 206 -17.61 -17.63 -9.06
C VAL A 206 -18.25 -18.34 -10.25
N LYS A 207 -19.03 -17.59 -11.04
CA LYS A 207 -19.78 -18.11 -12.20
C LYS A 207 -19.01 -17.89 -13.49
N TYR A 208 -18.80 -18.97 -14.24
CA TYR A 208 -18.19 -18.91 -15.57
C TYR A 208 -19.27 -18.87 -16.65
N PRO A 209 -19.06 -18.07 -17.71
CA PRO A 209 -20.03 -17.99 -18.79
C PRO A 209 -20.07 -19.30 -19.59
N THR A 210 -21.25 -19.65 -20.11
CA THR A 210 -21.45 -20.82 -20.98
C THR A 210 -21.92 -20.36 -22.35
N HIS A 211 -21.50 -21.08 -23.40
CA HIS A 211 -21.89 -20.75 -24.76
C HIS A 211 -23.33 -21.22 -25.05
N PRO A 212 -24.13 -20.44 -25.80
CA PRO A 212 -23.82 -19.09 -26.31
C PRO A 212 -23.88 -18.03 -25.20
N PHE A 213 -23.00 -17.02 -25.28
CA PHE A 213 -22.99 -15.93 -24.31
C PHE A 213 -24.24 -15.03 -24.43
N PRO A 214 -24.75 -14.49 -23.31
CA PRO A 214 -25.79 -13.47 -23.34
C PRO A 214 -25.34 -12.23 -24.13
N PRO A 215 -26.25 -11.54 -24.87
CA PRO A 215 -25.92 -10.34 -25.62
C PRO A 215 -25.19 -9.27 -24.79
N ASP A 216 -25.68 -9.01 -23.57
CA ASP A 216 -25.09 -8.02 -22.66
C ASP A 216 -23.65 -8.38 -22.28
N LEU A 217 -23.35 -9.68 -22.11
CA LEU A 217 -21.99 -10.14 -21.80
C LEU A 217 -21.07 -9.99 -23.02
N CYS A 218 -21.57 -10.25 -24.23
CA CYS A 218 -20.82 -10.03 -25.47
C CYS A 218 -20.42 -8.56 -25.63
N GLU A 219 -21.31 -7.63 -25.26
CA GLU A 219 -20.98 -6.20 -25.30
C GLU A 219 -19.84 -5.83 -24.34
N VAL A 220 -19.87 -6.35 -23.12
CA VAL A 220 -18.80 -6.11 -22.13
C VAL A 220 -17.49 -6.72 -22.61
N ILE A 221 -17.51 -7.96 -23.12
CA ILE A 221 -16.34 -8.64 -23.68
C ILE A 221 -15.77 -7.84 -24.87
N ALA A 222 -16.60 -7.24 -25.71
CA ALA A 222 -16.11 -6.46 -26.85
C ALA A 222 -15.35 -5.17 -26.46
N ARG A 223 -15.48 -4.71 -25.20
CA ARG A 223 -14.81 -3.49 -24.70
C ARG A 223 -13.47 -3.74 -24.03
N ILE A 224 -13.12 -4.99 -23.73
CA ILE A 224 -11.83 -5.35 -23.10
C ILE A 224 -10.78 -5.76 -24.16
N PRO A 225 -9.48 -5.66 -23.85
CA PRO A 225 -8.40 -6.03 -24.76
C PRO A 225 -8.45 -7.48 -25.24
N THR A 226 -7.93 -7.70 -26.46
CA THR A 226 -8.04 -8.97 -27.20
C THR A 226 -7.57 -10.20 -26.45
N GLY A 227 -6.52 -10.11 -25.63
CA GLY A 227 -6.03 -11.20 -24.79
C GLY A 227 -7.06 -11.61 -23.72
N PHE A 228 -7.76 -10.64 -23.12
CA PHE A 228 -8.85 -10.94 -22.18
C PHE A 228 -10.11 -11.44 -22.90
N ILE A 229 -10.39 -10.96 -24.11
CA ILE A 229 -11.45 -11.52 -24.97
C ILE A 229 -11.17 -13.00 -25.20
N ASP A 230 -9.96 -13.35 -25.62
CA ASP A 230 -9.60 -14.74 -25.89
C ASP A 230 -9.76 -15.59 -24.61
N LEU A 231 -9.34 -15.10 -23.45
CA LEU A 231 -9.53 -15.79 -22.17
C LEU A 231 -11.01 -15.99 -21.83
N ALA A 232 -11.85 -14.96 -22.03
CA ALA A 232 -13.29 -15.06 -21.82
C ALA A 232 -13.94 -16.09 -22.76
N MET A 233 -13.55 -16.11 -24.05
CA MET A 233 -14.06 -17.05 -25.04
C MET A 233 -13.74 -18.51 -24.72
N HIS A 234 -12.58 -18.77 -24.10
CA HIS A 234 -12.18 -20.09 -23.60
C HIS A 234 -12.77 -20.45 -22.22
N GLN A 235 -13.60 -19.56 -21.66
CA GLN A 235 -14.24 -19.67 -20.33
C GLN A 235 -13.21 -19.72 -19.19
N TYR A 236 -12.13 -18.95 -19.32
CA TYR A 236 -11.09 -18.83 -18.29
C TYR A 236 -11.41 -17.75 -17.26
N LEU A 237 -12.26 -16.79 -17.63
CA LEU A 237 -12.64 -15.68 -16.77
C LEU A 237 -14.10 -15.87 -16.31
N SER A 238 -14.35 -15.62 -15.02
CA SER A 238 -15.71 -15.52 -14.51
C SER A 238 -16.42 -14.27 -15.05
N VAL A 239 -17.75 -14.29 -15.06
CA VAL A 239 -18.58 -13.13 -15.41
C VAL A 239 -18.27 -11.94 -14.51
N GLU A 240 -17.95 -12.20 -13.24
CA GLU A 240 -17.59 -11.18 -12.25
C GLU A 240 -16.28 -10.48 -12.63
N LEU A 241 -15.23 -11.26 -12.95
CA LEU A 241 -13.95 -10.68 -13.35
C LEU A 241 -14.05 -9.91 -14.66
N ILE A 242 -14.81 -10.41 -15.64
CA ILE A 242 -15.05 -9.70 -16.91
C ILE A 242 -15.64 -8.31 -16.65
N GLY A 243 -16.63 -8.21 -15.76
CA GLY A 243 -17.22 -6.93 -15.38
C GLY A 243 -16.25 -6.01 -14.61
N ILE A 244 -15.41 -6.58 -13.73
CA ILE A 244 -14.38 -5.82 -13.02
C ILE A 244 -13.35 -5.26 -14.00
N LEU A 245 -12.90 -6.07 -14.96
CA LEU A 245 -11.92 -5.65 -15.98
C LEU A 245 -12.47 -4.50 -16.82
N GLU A 246 -13.71 -4.57 -17.28
CA GLU A 246 -14.32 -3.48 -18.06
C GLU A 246 -14.32 -2.17 -17.25
N ARG A 247 -14.76 -2.21 -15.98
CA ARG A 247 -14.78 -1.01 -15.12
C ARG A 247 -13.38 -0.46 -14.88
N LEU A 248 -12.42 -1.34 -14.54
CA LEU A 248 -11.04 -0.96 -14.25
C LEU A 248 -10.36 -0.35 -15.49
N LEU A 249 -10.52 -0.97 -16.65
CA LEU A 249 -9.94 -0.50 -17.92
C LEU A 249 -10.58 0.80 -18.39
N TYR A 250 -11.90 0.93 -18.25
CA TYR A 250 -12.61 2.18 -18.51
C TYR A 250 -12.10 3.31 -17.61
N TRP A 251 -11.89 3.01 -16.33
CA TRP A 251 -11.36 3.95 -15.35
C TRP A 251 -9.91 4.33 -15.70
N ALA A 252 -9.05 3.35 -16.00
CA ALA A 252 -7.65 3.58 -16.38
C ALA A 252 -7.52 4.41 -17.67
N ALA A 253 -8.41 4.19 -18.65
CA ALA A 253 -8.45 4.94 -19.90
C ALA A 253 -9.01 6.36 -19.76
N LYS A 254 -9.65 6.68 -18.64
CA LYS A 254 -10.23 8.01 -18.37
C LYS A 254 -9.54 8.67 -17.18
N PRO A 255 -8.34 9.27 -17.40
CA PRO A 255 -7.67 10.07 -16.39
C PRO A 255 -8.59 11.25 -16.02
N GLY A 256 -9.22 11.15 -14.85
CA GLY A 256 -10.21 12.11 -14.38
C GLY A 256 -11.50 11.54 -13.78
N LEU A 257 -11.73 10.22 -13.71
CA LEU A 257 -12.80 9.75 -12.82
C LEU A 257 -12.40 10.02 -11.36
N THR A 258 -13.31 10.65 -10.64
CA THR A 258 -13.15 10.94 -9.22
C THR A 258 -13.04 9.64 -8.44
N LEU A 259 -12.27 9.64 -7.35
CA LEU A 259 -12.24 8.61 -6.30
C LEU A 259 -13.61 8.34 -5.65
N LEU A 260 -14.67 8.99 -6.12
CA LEU A 260 -16.00 9.12 -5.53
C LEU A 260 -17.02 8.17 -6.18
N GLU A 261 -16.79 7.74 -7.43
CA GLU A 261 -17.60 6.73 -8.13
C GLU A 261 -16.69 5.62 -8.67
N HIS A 262 -16.68 4.45 -8.01
CA HIS A 262 -15.92 3.25 -8.40
C HIS A 262 -14.41 3.48 -8.40
N GLY A 263 -13.88 3.85 -7.23
CA GLY A 263 -12.48 4.19 -7.07
C GLY A 263 -11.54 2.98 -6.97
N PRO A 264 -10.23 3.20 -6.80
CA PRO A 264 -9.24 2.14 -6.72
C PRO A 264 -9.47 1.18 -5.55
N GLY A 265 -10.11 1.65 -4.46
CA GLY A 265 -10.51 0.81 -3.35
C GLY A 265 -11.58 -0.21 -3.74
N ASP A 266 -12.61 0.22 -4.49
CA ASP A 266 -13.67 -0.66 -5.01
C ASP A 266 -13.05 -1.78 -5.89
N HIS A 267 -12.16 -1.41 -6.80
CA HIS A 267 -11.50 -2.37 -7.69
C HIS A 267 -10.63 -3.38 -6.94
N LEU A 268 -9.79 -2.90 -6.00
CA LEU A 268 -8.91 -3.76 -5.23
C LEU A 268 -9.71 -4.75 -4.36
N TYR A 269 -10.80 -4.27 -3.75
CA TYR A 269 -11.72 -5.09 -2.97
C TYR A 269 -12.40 -6.17 -3.82
N ASP A 270 -12.98 -5.79 -4.96
CA ASP A 270 -13.63 -6.70 -5.89
C ASP A 270 -12.67 -7.77 -6.40
N LEU A 271 -11.43 -7.39 -6.76
CA LEU A 271 -10.38 -8.31 -7.20
C LEU A 271 -9.99 -9.30 -6.10
N LYS A 272 -9.80 -8.83 -4.85
CA LYS A 272 -9.52 -9.70 -3.70
C LYS A 272 -10.68 -10.68 -3.48
N ARG A 273 -11.93 -10.21 -3.56
CA ARG A 273 -13.14 -11.02 -3.36
C ARG A 273 -13.29 -12.11 -4.42
N VAL A 274 -12.95 -11.82 -5.68
CA VAL A 274 -12.90 -12.86 -6.73
C VAL A 274 -11.74 -13.82 -6.49
N ALA A 275 -10.53 -13.30 -6.23
CA ALA A 275 -9.33 -14.12 -6.04
C ALA A 275 -9.46 -15.17 -4.91
N THR A 276 -10.07 -14.79 -3.79
CA THR A 276 -10.31 -15.68 -2.63
C THR A 276 -11.33 -16.78 -2.90
N ARG A 277 -12.24 -16.58 -3.86
CA ARG A 277 -13.24 -17.58 -4.27
C ARG A 277 -12.75 -18.51 -5.39
N ILE A 278 -11.62 -18.20 -6.03
CA ILE A 278 -10.99 -19.12 -6.99
C ILE A 278 -10.20 -20.17 -6.20
N PRO A 279 -10.52 -21.47 -6.33
CA PRO A 279 -9.80 -22.52 -5.62
C PRO A 279 -8.31 -22.48 -5.95
N GLY A 280 -7.46 -22.66 -4.93
CA GLY A 280 -6.00 -22.55 -5.04
C GLY A 280 -5.35 -23.43 -6.13
N PRO A 281 -4.06 -23.20 -6.42
CA PRO A 281 -3.35 -23.89 -7.49
C PRO A 281 -3.42 -25.41 -7.27
N THR A 282 -4.00 -26.12 -8.22
CA THR A 282 -4.04 -27.59 -8.24
C THR A 282 -3.47 -28.07 -9.57
N LYS A 283 -2.74 -29.19 -9.54
CA LYS A 283 -2.00 -29.75 -10.69
C LYS A 283 -2.85 -30.07 -11.94
N SER A 284 -4.18 -29.88 -11.91
CA SER A 284 -5.11 -30.31 -12.97
C SER A 284 -6.07 -29.24 -13.50
N ARG A 285 -5.90 -27.94 -13.18
CA ARG A 285 -6.90 -26.89 -13.54
C ARG A 285 -6.29 -25.60 -14.10
N SER A 286 -5.68 -25.70 -15.28
CA SER A 286 -5.12 -24.58 -16.07
C SER A 286 -5.99 -23.32 -16.12
N LYS A 287 -7.30 -23.49 -16.37
CA LYS A 287 -8.27 -22.38 -16.47
C LYS A 287 -8.33 -21.50 -15.22
N ARG A 288 -8.18 -22.08 -14.03
CA ARG A 288 -8.29 -21.35 -12.75
C ARG A 288 -7.01 -20.58 -12.42
N ASN A 289 -5.87 -21.09 -12.88
CA ASN A 289 -4.60 -20.40 -12.73
C ASN A 289 -4.60 -19.11 -13.57
N ALA A 290 -5.17 -19.15 -14.78
CA ALA A 290 -5.29 -17.97 -15.62
C ALA A 290 -6.08 -16.84 -14.95
N GLU A 291 -7.24 -17.15 -14.37
CA GLU A 291 -8.04 -16.16 -13.65
C GLU A 291 -7.31 -15.59 -12.43
N GLN A 292 -6.63 -16.45 -11.65
CA GLN A 292 -5.82 -16.01 -10.51
C GLN A 292 -4.67 -15.08 -10.93
N LEU A 293 -3.99 -15.38 -12.04
CA LEU A 293 -2.94 -14.50 -12.59
C LEU A 293 -3.50 -13.13 -12.97
N VAL A 294 -4.67 -13.08 -13.62
CA VAL A 294 -5.33 -11.81 -13.96
C VAL A 294 -5.68 -11.03 -12.70
N CYS A 295 -6.32 -11.67 -11.71
CA CYS A 295 -6.64 -11.00 -10.45
C CYS A 295 -5.39 -10.46 -9.75
N LEU A 296 -4.32 -11.27 -9.65
CA LEU A 296 -3.07 -10.86 -9.01
C LEU A 296 -2.39 -9.71 -9.74
N ALA A 297 -2.32 -9.75 -11.07
CA ALA A 297 -1.72 -8.66 -11.86
C ALA A 297 -2.48 -7.34 -11.65
N PHE A 298 -3.81 -7.37 -11.69
CA PHE A 298 -4.59 -6.14 -11.48
C PHE A 298 -4.58 -5.68 -10.02
N MET A 299 -4.44 -6.57 -9.04
CA MET A 299 -4.20 -6.17 -7.65
C MET A 299 -2.85 -5.47 -7.52
N ILE A 300 -1.79 -6.01 -8.14
CA ILE A 300 -0.45 -5.40 -8.17
C ILE A 300 -0.51 -4.02 -8.82
N LEU A 301 -1.09 -3.93 -10.01
CA LEU A 301 -1.32 -2.65 -10.71
C LEU A 301 -2.11 -1.66 -9.85
N SER A 302 -3.16 -2.13 -9.18
CA SER A 302 -4.00 -1.27 -8.36
C SER A 302 -3.25 -0.76 -7.14
N MET A 303 -2.35 -1.54 -6.57
CA MET A 303 -1.49 -1.07 -5.49
C MET A 303 -0.46 -0.05 -6.00
N GLU A 304 0.15 -0.31 -7.16
CA GLU A 304 1.22 0.51 -7.71
C GLU A 304 0.74 1.85 -8.28
N VAL A 305 -0.22 1.81 -9.21
CA VAL A 305 -0.78 2.99 -9.89
C VAL A 305 -1.55 3.89 -8.93
N PHE A 306 -2.14 3.31 -7.88
CA PHE A 306 -3.09 4.02 -7.00
C PHE A 306 -2.61 4.26 -5.58
N THR A 307 -1.40 3.84 -5.19
CA THR A 307 -0.84 4.25 -3.89
C THR A 307 0.62 4.65 -3.88
N GLY A 308 1.34 4.47 -5.00
CA GLY A 308 2.79 4.69 -5.04
C GLY A 308 3.52 3.94 -3.93
N MET A 309 2.88 2.99 -3.25
CA MET A 309 3.50 2.12 -2.28
C MET A 309 4.34 1.13 -3.06
N ARG A 310 5.47 1.63 -3.57
CA ARG A 310 6.56 0.82 -4.08
C ARG A 310 7.09 0.02 -2.88
N GLY A 311 6.99 -1.31 -2.95
CA GLY A 311 7.72 -2.19 -2.03
C GLY A 311 7.11 -2.51 -0.66
N ASN A 312 5.91 -2.03 -0.27
CA ASN A 312 5.31 -2.50 0.98
C ASN A 312 4.66 -3.88 0.79
N LYS A 313 5.53 -4.89 0.91
CA LYS A 313 5.27 -6.32 1.11
C LYS A 313 3.93 -6.76 0.54
N LEU A 314 3.91 -7.09 -0.76
CA LEU A 314 3.02 -8.17 -1.20
C LEU A 314 3.20 -9.27 -0.15
N ASN A 315 2.14 -9.60 0.60
CA ASN A 315 2.34 -10.42 1.79
C ASN A 315 3.02 -11.75 1.39
N GLU A 316 3.74 -12.37 2.31
CA GLU A 316 4.52 -13.56 2.01
C GLU A 316 3.65 -14.67 1.36
N ALA A 317 2.37 -14.73 1.70
CA ALA A 317 1.38 -15.61 1.08
C ALA A 317 1.13 -15.31 -0.42
N ARG A 318 0.97 -14.04 -0.81
CA ARG A 318 0.85 -13.62 -2.21
C ARG A 318 2.12 -13.93 -2.99
N TRP A 319 3.31 -13.71 -2.41
CA TRP A 319 4.57 -14.10 -3.06
C TRP A 319 4.72 -15.60 -3.25
N ARG A 320 4.33 -16.41 -2.24
CA ARG A 320 4.27 -17.88 -2.39
C ARG A 320 3.33 -18.29 -3.51
N LEU A 321 2.18 -17.63 -3.62
CA LEU A 321 1.20 -17.89 -4.69
C LEU A 321 1.78 -17.55 -6.07
N ILE A 322 2.49 -16.43 -6.20
CA ILE A 322 3.17 -16.05 -7.45
C ILE A 322 4.20 -17.11 -7.85
N LYS A 323 5.04 -17.56 -6.92
CA LYS A 323 6.01 -18.63 -7.17
C LYS A 323 5.30 -19.92 -7.60
N ALA A 324 4.22 -20.32 -6.93
CA ALA A 324 3.46 -21.52 -7.27
C ALA A 324 2.82 -21.45 -8.67
N LEU A 325 2.28 -20.29 -9.06
CA LEU A 325 1.58 -20.11 -10.34
C LEU A 325 2.53 -19.95 -11.54
N VAL A 326 3.72 -19.38 -11.32
CA VAL A 326 4.65 -19.02 -12.41
C VAL A 326 5.84 -19.97 -12.48
N VAL A 327 6.44 -20.33 -11.34
CA VAL A 327 7.69 -21.10 -11.28
C VAL A 327 7.43 -22.60 -11.19
N GLU A 328 6.43 -23.01 -10.41
CA GLU A 328 6.15 -24.43 -10.15
C GLU A 328 5.17 -25.07 -11.14
N ASP A 329 4.56 -24.28 -12.03
CA ASP A 329 3.61 -24.77 -13.02
C ASP A 329 4.30 -25.53 -14.17
N GLN A 330 4.33 -26.86 -14.05
CA GLN A 330 4.93 -27.77 -15.04
C GLN A 330 3.99 -28.15 -16.21
N SER A 331 2.77 -27.59 -16.26
CA SER A 331 1.73 -27.99 -17.23
C SER A 331 2.06 -27.69 -18.70
N SER A 332 2.99 -26.78 -18.99
CA SER A 332 3.26 -26.24 -20.33
C SER A 332 4.24 -27.04 -21.20
N LYS A 333 4.74 -28.21 -20.75
CA LYS A 333 5.73 -29.04 -21.50
C LYS A 333 5.15 -29.82 -22.70
N GLY A 334 3.85 -29.70 -22.98
CA GLY A 334 3.15 -30.30 -24.12
C GLY A 334 3.25 -29.49 -25.43
N LYS A 335 2.70 -30.07 -26.52
CA LYS A 335 2.58 -29.42 -27.85
C LYS A 335 1.74 -28.13 -27.71
N LEU A 336 2.22 -26.98 -28.20
CA LEU A 336 1.44 -25.74 -28.17
C LEU A 336 0.23 -25.83 -29.10
N ASP A 337 -0.95 -26.03 -28.54
CA ASP A 337 -2.20 -25.61 -29.17
C ASP A 337 -2.44 -24.10 -28.93
N ALA A 338 -3.56 -23.58 -29.43
CA ALA A 338 -3.91 -22.17 -29.28
C ALA A 338 -4.11 -21.76 -27.81
N GLU A 339 -4.64 -22.67 -27.00
CA GLU A 339 -4.91 -22.50 -25.58
C GLU A 339 -3.60 -22.39 -24.79
N GLY A 340 -2.65 -23.29 -25.02
CA GLY A 340 -1.31 -23.24 -24.42
C GLY A 340 -0.46 -22.06 -24.89
N LYS A 341 -0.73 -21.49 -26.06
CA LYS A 341 -0.10 -20.22 -26.49
C LYS A 341 -0.64 -19.03 -25.68
N LEU A 342 -1.96 -18.94 -25.52
CA LEU A 342 -2.62 -17.86 -24.78
C LEU A 342 -2.18 -17.84 -23.31
N GLU A 343 -2.07 -19.00 -22.67
CA GLU A 343 -1.59 -19.10 -21.29
C GLU A 343 -0.15 -18.62 -21.12
N ARG A 344 0.73 -18.91 -22.07
CA ARG A 344 2.12 -18.41 -22.03
C ARG A 344 2.18 -16.90 -22.21
N GLU A 345 1.37 -16.35 -23.09
CA GLU A 345 1.25 -14.92 -23.29
C GLU A 345 0.74 -14.22 -22.01
N LEU A 346 -0.26 -14.81 -21.34
CA LEU A 346 -0.76 -14.34 -20.06
C LEU A 346 0.32 -14.40 -18.96
N LYS A 347 1.07 -15.52 -18.88
CA LYS A 347 2.17 -15.66 -17.92
C LYS A 347 3.27 -14.63 -18.16
N ALA A 348 3.66 -14.40 -19.41
CA ALA A 348 4.66 -13.40 -19.74
C ALA A 348 4.19 -11.99 -19.38
N TRP A 349 2.92 -11.67 -19.66
CA TRP A 349 2.32 -10.42 -19.22
C TRP A 349 2.40 -10.30 -17.70
N PHE A 350 1.90 -11.29 -16.96
CA PHE A 350 1.95 -11.33 -15.50
C PHE A 350 3.37 -11.15 -14.94
N ILE A 351 4.37 -11.86 -15.49
CA ILE A 351 5.76 -11.76 -15.04
C ILE A 351 6.25 -10.33 -15.11
N VAL A 352 6.02 -9.63 -16.23
CA VAL A 352 6.46 -8.23 -16.37
C VAL A 352 5.82 -7.34 -15.30
N MET A 353 4.52 -7.53 -15.02
CA MET A 353 3.81 -6.80 -13.95
C MET A 353 4.42 -7.07 -12.58
N ALA A 354 4.60 -8.35 -12.25
CA ALA A 354 5.08 -8.78 -10.93
C ALA A 354 6.55 -8.40 -10.69
N SER A 355 7.37 -8.47 -11.73
CA SER A 355 8.79 -8.08 -11.66
C SER A 355 8.95 -6.59 -11.40
N HIS A 356 8.10 -5.73 -11.97
CA HIS A 356 8.14 -4.30 -11.67
C HIS A 356 7.81 -4.00 -10.20
N ALA A 357 6.81 -4.68 -9.65
CA ALA A 357 6.40 -4.47 -8.26
C ALA A 357 7.46 -4.84 -7.20
N GLY A 358 8.48 -5.63 -7.57
CA GLY A 358 9.54 -6.05 -6.65
C GLY A 358 10.84 -5.21 -6.69
N THR A 359 11.03 -4.28 -7.64
CA THR A 359 12.38 -3.76 -8.00
C THR A 359 13.01 -2.71 -7.07
N GLU A 360 12.46 -2.42 -5.89
CA GLU A 360 12.89 -1.20 -5.16
C GLU A 360 13.21 -1.32 -3.67
N ASP A 361 13.32 -2.53 -3.10
CA ASP A 361 13.70 -2.68 -1.69
C ASP A 361 15.17 -3.08 -1.50
N GLU A 362 16.09 -2.15 -1.77
CA GLU A 362 17.51 -2.29 -1.38
C GLU A 362 17.68 -2.36 0.16
N SER A 363 16.64 -2.03 0.94
CA SER A 363 16.71 -1.90 2.40
C SER A 363 16.18 -3.12 3.17
N ALA A 364 15.39 -3.99 2.56
CA ALA A 364 14.99 -5.27 3.12
C ALA A 364 16.07 -6.33 2.92
N HIS A 365 17.18 -6.18 3.64
CA HIS A 365 18.23 -7.20 3.74
C HIS A 365 17.76 -8.59 4.25
N ASN A 366 16.46 -8.80 4.53
CA ASN A 366 15.93 -10.02 5.11
C ASN A 366 14.80 -10.70 4.32
N LEU A 367 14.33 -10.14 3.20
CA LEU A 367 13.36 -10.83 2.33
C LEU A 367 13.84 -10.80 0.88
N ASP A 368 13.79 -11.98 0.26
CA ASP A 368 14.26 -12.38 -1.07
C ASP A 368 13.72 -11.57 -2.28
N GLY A 369 13.24 -10.34 -2.13
CA GLY A 369 12.57 -9.54 -3.17
C GLY A 369 13.36 -9.39 -4.47
N ASP A 370 14.62 -8.95 -4.37
CA ASP A 370 15.55 -8.91 -5.52
C ASP A 370 15.72 -10.30 -6.14
N LYS A 371 15.83 -11.36 -5.32
CA LYS A 371 15.94 -12.74 -5.83
C LYS A 371 14.66 -13.21 -6.53
N VAL A 372 13.48 -12.73 -6.14
CA VAL A 372 12.22 -13.14 -6.77
C VAL A 372 12.06 -12.47 -8.12
N ASN A 373 12.34 -11.18 -8.22
CA ASN A 373 12.37 -10.48 -9.50
C ASN A 373 13.38 -11.12 -10.45
N ASP A 374 14.56 -11.43 -9.93
CA ASP A 374 15.57 -12.17 -10.67
C ASP A 374 15.01 -13.50 -11.15
N VAL A 375 14.38 -14.29 -10.27
CA VAL A 375 13.77 -15.58 -10.65
C VAL A 375 12.67 -15.42 -11.71
N LEU A 376 11.82 -14.39 -11.61
CA LEU A 376 10.71 -14.15 -12.53
C LEU A 376 11.22 -13.70 -13.91
N MET A 377 12.12 -12.71 -13.95
CA MET A 377 12.75 -12.24 -15.18
C MET A 377 13.68 -13.29 -15.78
N ASP A 378 14.36 -14.06 -14.94
CA ASP A 378 15.18 -15.17 -15.38
C ASP A 378 14.30 -16.21 -16.06
N ARG A 379 13.17 -16.59 -15.46
CA ARG A 379 12.20 -17.51 -16.07
C ARG A 379 11.66 -17.00 -17.40
N LEU A 380 11.42 -15.69 -17.53
CA LEU A 380 10.95 -15.07 -18.77
C LEU A 380 12.03 -15.13 -19.87
N LEU A 381 13.29 -14.94 -19.52
CA LEU A 381 14.41 -14.85 -20.45
C LEU A 381 15.12 -16.20 -20.69
N ASP A 382 14.88 -17.19 -19.84
CA ASP A 382 15.54 -18.49 -19.86
C ASP A 382 15.16 -19.31 -21.11
N ASP A 383 16.20 -19.89 -21.71
CA ASP A 383 16.11 -21.06 -22.56
C ASP A 383 16.36 -22.26 -21.65
N GLU A 384 15.48 -23.26 -21.60
CA GLU A 384 15.89 -24.59 -21.10
C GLU A 384 16.92 -25.19 -22.11
N ALA A 385 18.13 -24.65 -22.18
CA ALA A 385 19.23 -25.08 -23.04
C ALA A 385 20.61 -25.04 -22.34
N SER A 386 20.65 -25.16 -21.01
CA SER A 386 21.89 -25.36 -20.25
C SER A 386 22.30 -26.83 -20.18
N GLY A 387 22.26 -27.52 -21.33
CA GLY A 387 22.76 -28.89 -21.49
C GLY A 387 23.19 -29.16 -22.94
N PRO A 388 24.36 -29.78 -23.19
CA PRO A 388 24.98 -29.87 -24.53
C PRO A 388 24.22 -30.72 -25.57
N THR A 389 23.04 -31.25 -25.24
CA THR A 389 22.25 -32.12 -26.14
C THR A 389 20.77 -31.75 -26.27
N ALA A 390 20.28 -30.66 -25.66
CA ALA A 390 18.88 -30.28 -25.77
C ALA A 390 18.66 -29.18 -26.82
N ARG A 391 18.01 -29.51 -27.95
CA ARG A 391 17.28 -28.52 -28.78
C ARG A 391 16.02 -28.06 -28.02
N GLY A 392 16.21 -27.43 -26.86
CA GLY A 392 15.13 -26.81 -26.09
C GLY A 392 14.71 -25.50 -26.74
N LYS A 393 13.42 -25.31 -27.01
CA LYS A 393 12.87 -24.01 -27.41
C LYS A 393 12.49 -23.26 -26.13
N SER A 394 12.96 -22.04 -25.94
CA SER A 394 12.50 -21.13 -24.88
C SER A 394 10.98 -21.17 -24.73
N GLU A 395 10.50 -21.17 -23.48
CA GLU A 395 9.07 -21.10 -23.16
C GLU A 395 8.44 -19.81 -23.72
N PHE A 396 9.21 -18.71 -23.73
CA PHE A 396 8.82 -17.36 -24.13
C PHE A 396 9.69 -16.83 -25.27
N PRO A 397 9.52 -17.34 -26.51
CA PRO A 397 10.41 -16.98 -27.63
C PRO A 397 10.38 -15.49 -28.02
N TYR A 398 9.34 -14.76 -27.61
CA TYR A 398 9.17 -13.32 -27.84
C TYR A 398 9.83 -12.43 -26.77
N ALA A 399 10.26 -12.99 -25.63
CA ALA A 399 10.77 -12.21 -24.50
C ALA A 399 12.13 -11.54 -24.75
N ARG A 400 12.90 -12.00 -25.75
CA ARG A 400 14.22 -11.45 -26.09
C ARG A 400 14.19 -10.18 -26.93
N ARG A 401 13.01 -9.76 -27.37
CA ARG A 401 12.81 -8.51 -28.11
C ARG A 401 11.70 -7.73 -27.47
N TRP A 402 11.94 -6.46 -27.19
CA TRP A 402 10.90 -5.60 -26.65
C TRP A 402 9.90 -5.24 -27.75
N ASN A 403 10.42 -4.70 -28.85
CA ASN A 403 9.68 -4.19 -30.00
C ASN A 403 9.45 -5.26 -31.08
N GLY A 404 8.59 -4.91 -32.03
CA GLY A 404 8.23 -5.72 -33.20
C GLY A 404 6.89 -6.45 -33.05
N SER A 405 6.34 -6.90 -34.18
CA SER A 405 5.02 -7.56 -34.24
C SER A 405 4.93 -8.90 -33.49
N LYS A 406 6.07 -9.43 -33.05
CA LYS A 406 6.19 -10.64 -32.23
C LYS A 406 7.08 -10.42 -30.99
N GLY A 407 7.29 -9.16 -30.60
CA GLY A 407 8.05 -8.80 -29.39
C GLY A 407 7.21 -8.87 -28.13
N LEU A 408 7.85 -8.72 -26.98
CA LEU A 408 7.22 -8.70 -25.66
C LEU A 408 6.15 -7.60 -25.57
N ARG A 409 6.40 -6.40 -26.10
CA ARG A 409 5.42 -5.30 -26.13
C ARG A 409 4.10 -5.69 -26.80
N ALA A 410 4.16 -6.45 -27.90
CA ALA A 410 2.97 -6.91 -28.61
C ALA A 410 2.14 -7.90 -27.76
N VAL A 411 2.79 -8.71 -26.92
CA VAL A 411 2.11 -9.58 -25.96
C VAL A 411 1.46 -8.76 -24.86
N LEU A 412 2.18 -7.78 -24.29
CA LEU A 412 1.64 -6.89 -23.26
C LEU A 412 0.40 -6.13 -23.76
N ALA A 413 0.47 -5.58 -24.98
CA ALA A 413 -0.61 -4.83 -25.61
C ALA A 413 -1.88 -5.67 -25.87
N ARG A 414 -1.79 -6.99 -25.93
CA ARG A 414 -2.99 -7.84 -26.05
C ARG A 414 -3.80 -7.86 -24.76
N PHE A 415 -3.14 -7.78 -23.60
CA PHE A 415 -3.81 -7.78 -22.30
C PHE A 415 -4.00 -6.37 -21.79
N PHE A 416 -2.94 -5.71 -21.33
CA PHE A 416 -3.00 -4.34 -20.86
C PHE A 416 -1.59 -3.76 -20.84
N ILE A 417 -1.46 -2.53 -21.35
CA ILE A 417 -0.25 -1.74 -21.24
C ILE A 417 -0.64 -0.33 -20.81
N ASP A 418 -0.08 0.09 -19.67
CA ASP A 418 -0.19 1.45 -19.20
C ASP A 418 1.03 2.22 -19.74
N GLU A 419 0.81 3.35 -20.42
CA GLU A 419 1.88 4.13 -21.03
C GLU A 419 2.90 4.66 -20.00
N ARG A 420 2.47 4.89 -18.76
CA ARG A 420 3.34 5.36 -17.67
C ARG A 420 4.26 4.23 -17.21
N LEU A 421 3.68 3.04 -17.01
CA LEU A 421 4.42 1.88 -16.53
C LEU A 421 5.26 1.21 -17.63
N GLU A 422 4.90 1.38 -18.90
CA GLU A 422 5.64 0.80 -20.02
C GLU A 422 7.13 1.18 -19.98
N LYS A 423 7.43 2.44 -19.70
CA LYS A 423 8.81 2.95 -19.64
C LYS A 423 9.60 2.20 -18.55
N GLU A 424 9.00 2.02 -17.38
CA GLU A 424 9.61 1.30 -16.26
C GLU A 424 9.74 -0.20 -16.52
N TRP A 425 8.73 -0.82 -17.13
CA TRP A 425 8.80 -2.23 -17.53
C TRP A 425 9.91 -2.48 -18.55
N ARG A 426 10.08 -1.58 -19.52
CA ARG A 426 11.16 -1.65 -20.52
C ARG A 426 12.52 -1.47 -19.87
N LYS A 427 12.65 -0.54 -18.93
CA LYS A 427 13.88 -0.31 -18.15
C LYS A 427 14.25 -1.57 -17.39
N SER A 428 13.33 -2.13 -16.60
CA SER A 428 13.53 -3.37 -15.83
C SER A 428 13.94 -4.55 -16.73
N TRP A 429 13.26 -4.73 -17.86
CA TRP A 429 13.62 -5.74 -18.86
C TRP A 429 15.04 -5.55 -19.41
N ARG A 430 15.41 -4.32 -19.77
CA ARG A 430 16.74 -4.00 -20.31
C ARG A 430 17.83 -4.30 -19.30
N THR A 431 17.67 -3.86 -18.05
CA THR A 431 18.64 -4.11 -16.97
C THR A 431 18.90 -5.61 -16.80
N HIS A 432 17.87 -6.45 -16.88
CA HIS A 432 18.02 -7.91 -16.79
C HIS A 432 18.71 -8.52 -18.02
N MET A 433 18.41 -8.01 -19.23
CA MET A 433 19.09 -8.43 -20.46
C MET A 433 20.59 -8.14 -20.40
N GLU A 434 20.95 -6.93 -19.96
CA GLU A 434 22.35 -6.50 -19.77
C GLU A 434 23.06 -7.36 -18.73
N ARG A 435 22.41 -7.62 -17.58
CA ARG A 435 22.97 -8.48 -16.53
C ARG A 435 23.25 -9.90 -17.01
N LYS A 436 22.40 -10.47 -17.87
CA LYS A 436 22.60 -11.80 -18.48
C LYS A 436 23.58 -11.78 -19.67
N GLY A 437 24.08 -10.62 -20.08
CA GLY A 437 24.91 -10.48 -21.27
C GLY A 437 24.17 -10.80 -22.57
N ILE A 438 22.83 -10.70 -22.58
CA ILE A 438 22.01 -10.91 -23.77
C ILE A 438 22.00 -9.61 -24.59
N PRO A 439 22.45 -9.62 -25.85
CA PRO A 439 22.52 -8.40 -26.65
C PRO A 439 21.12 -7.85 -26.94
N VAL A 440 20.92 -6.57 -26.63
CA VAL A 440 19.68 -5.83 -26.94
C VAL A 440 19.72 -5.42 -28.41
N HIS A 441 18.62 -5.65 -29.14
CA HIS A 441 18.55 -5.32 -30.56
C HIS A 441 18.48 -3.79 -30.76
N PRO A 442 19.08 -3.22 -31.83
CA PRO A 442 19.05 -1.76 -32.07
C PRO A 442 17.64 -1.17 -32.17
N GLU A 443 16.68 -1.91 -32.71
CA GLU A 443 15.26 -1.50 -32.78
C GLU A 443 14.61 -1.41 -31.38
N ASP A 444 15.15 -2.10 -30.38
CA ASP A 444 14.74 -2.03 -28.98
C ASP A 444 15.38 -0.85 -28.24
N ASN A 445 16.22 -0.04 -28.91
CA ASN A 445 16.80 1.20 -28.39
C ASN A 445 16.13 2.47 -28.91
N LEU A 446 15.28 2.38 -29.94
CA LEU A 446 14.54 3.53 -30.44
C LEU A 446 13.41 3.90 -29.48
N SER A 447 13.35 5.15 -29.04
CA SER A 447 12.23 5.74 -28.30
C SER A 447 11.74 6.99 -29.03
N GLU A 448 10.54 6.88 -29.60
CA GLU A 448 9.60 7.95 -30.01
C GLU A 448 9.91 8.82 -31.24
N PRO A 449 8.88 9.19 -32.04
CA PRO A 449 8.94 10.32 -32.98
C PRO A 449 9.07 11.63 -32.19
N GLU A 450 9.90 12.55 -32.69
CA GLU A 450 10.11 13.89 -32.15
C GLU A 450 8.79 14.62 -31.91
N ALA A 451 8.41 14.80 -30.64
CA ALA A 451 7.46 15.82 -30.23
C ALA A 451 7.81 16.33 -28.81
N VAL A 452 8.37 17.54 -28.79
CA VAL A 452 8.45 18.50 -27.68
C VAL A 452 9.39 18.14 -26.51
N THR A 453 10.59 18.75 -26.57
CA THR A 453 11.54 19.04 -25.47
C THR A 453 11.57 18.07 -24.30
N LYS A 454 12.34 16.99 -24.48
CA LYS A 454 12.89 16.15 -23.42
C LYS A 454 14.15 16.81 -22.87
N ASP A 455 14.05 17.41 -21.70
CA ASP A 455 15.19 17.62 -20.78
C ASP A 455 14.74 17.72 -19.31
N ASP A 456 13.43 17.80 -19.00
CA ASP A 456 12.97 18.07 -17.63
C ASP A 456 12.36 16.88 -16.86
N GLU A 457 12.05 15.72 -17.49
CA GLU A 457 11.30 14.65 -16.79
C GLU A 457 12.14 13.43 -16.37
N GLU A 458 13.28 13.16 -17.02
CA GLU A 458 14.05 11.90 -16.83
C GLU A 458 15.09 12.00 -15.68
N GLU A 459 15.45 13.22 -15.28
CA GLU A 459 16.22 13.47 -14.05
C GLU A 459 15.32 13.45 -12.80
N ASP A 460 14.01 13.22 -12.94
CA ASP A 460 13.08 13.56 -11.85
C ASP A 460 12.90 12.43 -10.83
N ASP A 461 12.78 11.14 -11.15
CA ASP A 461 12.33 10.15 -10.15
C ASP A 461 13.44 9.62 -9.21
N GLU A 462 14.59 9.17 -9.75
CA GLU A 462 15.73 8.69 -8.95
C GLU A 462 16.41 9.86 -8.23
N ALA A 463 16.53 11.00 -8.92
CA ALA A 463 16.98 12.22 -8.28
C ALA A 463 15.92 12.74 -7.31
N THR A 464 14.61 12.55 -7.51
CA THR A 464 13.59 12.88 -6.50
C THR A 464 13.73 11.98 -5.30
N LYS A 465 13.92 10.67 -5.43
CA LYS A 465 14.20 9.77 -4.29
C LYS A 465 15.47 10.16 -3.55
N ALA A 466 16.56 10.45 -4.27
CA ALA A 466 17.81 10.94 -3.69
C ALA A 466 17.67 12.34 -3.08
N LYS A 467 16.88 13.24 -3.70
CA LYS A 467 16.53 14.58 -3.20
C LYS A 467 15.67 14.46 -1.95
N VAL A 468 14.68 13.56 -1.91
CA VAL A 468 13.83 13.25 -0.75
C VAL A 468 14.69 12.71 0.37
N LEU A 469 15.49 11.67 0.13
CA LEU A 469 16.37 11.09 1.14
C LEU A 469 17.40 12.11 1.63
N ARG A 470 17.99 12.92 0.75
CA ARG A 470 18.88 14.02 1.13
C ARG A 470 18.14 15.08 1.94
N TYR A 471 16.95 15.48 1.51
CA TYR A 471 16.09 16.45 2.19
C TYR A 471 15.72 15.98 3.59
N VAL A 472 15.23 14.76 3.69
CA VAL A 472 14.81 14.10 4.93
C VAL A 472 16.01 13.89 5.87
N ARG A 473 17.18 13.48 5.36
CA ARG A 473 18.41 13.35 6.16
C ARG A 473 18.93 14.69 6.66
N GLU A 474 19.00 15.70 5.79
CA GLU A 474 19.47 17.03 6.17
C GLU A 474 18.52 17.70 7.17
N ARG A 475 17.21 17.48 7.02
CA ARG A 475 16.22 17.94 8.00
C ARG A 475 16.28 17.21 9.32
N SER A 476 16.45 15.89 9.32
CA SER A 476 16.69 15.12 10.54
C SER A 476 17.94 15.62 11.28
N ARG A 477 18.99 15.97 10.53
CA ARG A 477 20.22 16.56 11.09
C ARG A 477 19.96 17.93 11.72
N LEU A 478 19.22 18.81 11.04
CA LEU A 478 18.87 20.14 11.55
C LEU A 478 17.92 20.07 12.76
N ALA A 479 16.94 19.16 12.75
CA ALA A 479 16.04 18.93 13.89
C ALA A 479 16.82 18.44 15.11
N PHE A 480 17.78 17.54 14.92
CA PHE A 480 18.67 17.07 16.00
C PHE A 480 19.54 18.20 16.57
N VAL A 481 20.12 19.06 15.72
CA VAL A 481 20.88 20.24 16.14
C VAL A 481 19.99 21.21 16.94
N ASN A 482 18.81 21.54 16.42
CA ASN A 482 17.85 22.41 17.11
C ASN A 482 17.39 21.82 18.45
N GLN A 483 17.22 20.51 18.54
CA GLN A 483 16.86 19.82 19.78
C GLN A 483 18.02 19.87 20.80
N GLN A 484 19.27 19.69 20.35
CA GLN A 484 20.45 19.87 21.20
C GLN A 484 20.59 21.32 21.68
N GLU A 485 20.39 22.30 20.81
CA GLU A 485 20.43 23.72 21.17
C GLU A 485 19.33 24.09 22.17
N ARG A 486 18.10 23.59 21.98
CA ARG A 486 17.00 23.75 22.95
C ARG A 486 17.32 23.09 24.30
N ALA A 487 17.91 21.90 24.29
CA ALA A 487 18.34 21.22 25.51
C ALA A 487 19.47 21.98 26.23
N GLN A 488 20.39 22.59 25.48
CA GLN A 488 21.46 23.44 26.03
C GLN A 488 20.91 24.76 26.59
N LEU A 489 19.94 25.39 25.93
CA LEU A 489 19.26 26.59 26.41
C LEU A 489 18.45 26.31 27.69
N ASN A 490 17.73 25.19 27.74
CA ASN A 490 17.02 24.77 28.96
C ASN A 490 17.98 24.46 30.12
N ASN A 491 19.11 23.79 29.84
CA ASN A 491 20.15 23.56 30.86
C ASN A 491 20.83 24.86 31.32
N GLY A 492 20.96 25.85 30.42
CA GLY A 492 21.44 27.20 30.74
C GLY A 492 20.47 27.96 31.66
N TYR A 493 19.17 27.87 31.38
CA TYR A 493 18.11 28.44 32.20
C TYR A 493 18.03 27.81 33.60
N VAL A 494 18.14 26.48 33.69
CA VAL A 494 18.18 25.76 34.98
C VAL A 494 19.43 26.15 35.78
N ARG A 495 20.60 26.30 35.14
CA ARG A 495 21.82 26.78 35.82
C ARG A 495 21.71 28.23 36.31
N GLN A 496 21.11 29.13 35.52
CA GLN A 496 20.90 30.52 35.93
C GLN A 496 19.85 30.63 37.05
N SER A 497 18.79 29.82 37.01
CA SER A 497 17.80 29.73 38.10
C SER A 497 18.44 29.23 39.39
N SER A 498 19.29 28.20 39.33
CA SER A 498 20.01 27.68 40.50
C SER A 498 20.99 28.70 41.09
N GLN A 499 21.68 29.48 40.24
CA GLN A 499 22.57 30.55 40.68
C GLN A 499 21.81 31.74 41.30
N HIS A 500 20.59 32.03 40.84
CA HIS A 500 19.75 33.07 41.45
C HIS A 500 19.25 32.68 42.85
N THR A 501 18.89 31.40 43.06
CA THR A 501 18.54 30.88 44.41
C THR A 501 19.71 30.83 45.39
N GLU A 502 20.95 30.61 44.91
CA GLU A 502 22.15 30.66 45.78
C GLU A 502 22.54 32.10 46.17
N TYR A 503 22.28 33.08 45.32
CA TYR A 503 22.53 34.49 45.64
C TYR A 503 21.49 35.08 46.63
N GLU A 504 20.24 34.64 46.59
CA GLU A 504 19.24 35.06 47.58
C GLU A 504 19.49 34.43 48.97
N TYR A 505 20.05 33.22 49.06
CA TYR A 505 20.40 32.60 50.34
C TYR A 505 21.69 33.16 50.98
N SER A 506 22.61 33.74 50.19
CA SER A 506 23.88 34.29 50.70
C SER A 506 23.74 35.71 51.28
N SER A 507 22.65 36.42 50.99
CA SER A 507 22.46 37.83 51.41
C SER A 507 21.64 38.03 52.69
N HIS A 508 21.26 36.97 53.41
CA HIS A 508 20.52 37.04 54.68
C HIS A 508 21.17 36.21 55.81
N SER A 509 22.48 36.35 56.02
CA SER A 509 23.17 35.88 57.24
C SER A 509 23.74 37.05 58.05
N GLY A 510 22.87 37.99 58.40
CA GLY A 510 23.15 39.06 59.35
C GLY A 510 22.21 38.98 60.54
N GLY A 511 22.63 38.24 61.58
CA GLY A 511 22.25 38.41 62.99
C GLY A 511 20.76 38.45 63.38
N SER A 512 20.32 37.46 64.17
CA SER A 512 19.91 37.70 65.56
C SER A 512 19.65 36.37 66.27
N GLN A 513 20.37 36.13 67.38
CA GLN A 513 19.98 35.14 68.37
C GLN A 513 18.67 35.59 69.02
N ILE A 514 17.64 34.75 68.95
CA ILE A 514 16.50 34.81 69.86
C ILE A 514 16.41 33.44 70.52
N GLU A 515 16.86 33.36 71.77
CA GLU A 515 16.45 32.33 72.72
C GLU A 515 14.94 32.49 72.96
N LEU A 516 14.16 31.44 72.71
CA LEU A 516 12.85 31.28 73.32
C LEU A 516 12.65 29.82 73.74
N SER A 517 12.55 29.70 75.05
CA SER A 517 12.24 28.55 75.89
C SER A 517 10.89 27.91 75.53
N LEU A 518 10.86 26.57 75.59
CA LEU A 518 9.67 25.75 75.72
C LEU A 518 8.96 26.03 77.05
N GLU A 519 7.64 26.27 77.01
CA GLU A 519 6.63 25.66 77.89
C GLU A 519 5.21 26.03 77.39
N ASP A 520 4.39 24.97 77.24
CA ASP A 520 2.92 24.86 77.05
C ASP A 520 2.17 25.63 75.95
#